data_AF-A0A2V6M101-F1
#
_entry.id   AF-A0A2V6M101-F1
#
_cell.length_a   1.000
_cell.length_b   1.000
_cell.length_c   1.000
_cell.angle_alpha   90.00
_cell.angle_beta   90.00
_cell.angle_gamma   90.00
#
_symmetry.space_group_name_H-M   'P 1'
#
loop_
_entity.id
_entity.type
_entity.pdbx_description
1 polymer ?
#
loop_
_entity_poly.entity_id
_entity_poly.type
_entity_poly.pdbx_seq_one_letter_code
_entity_poly.pdbx_strand_id
1 'polypeptide(L)'
;MPKIRRQNLPPALLNHLLARIKDRQISADQLGQLADWLDSEPEVPEGRWFKRFSGMTVCGEGELVKTFLIAGQAPTGAEII
;
A
#
# COMPACT_ATOMS: atom_id res chain seq x y z
N MET A 1 -15.83 3.39 6.87
CA MET A 1 -14.62 3.11 6.08
C MET A 1 -13.53 2.68 7.06
N PRO A 2 -12.89 1.51 6.92
CA PRO A 2 -11.83 1.08 7.83
C PRO A 2 -10.60 2.00 7.77
N LYS A 3 -9.84 2.05 8.87
CA LYS A 3 -8.46 2.58 8.87
C LYS A 3 -7.49 1.49 8.43
N ILE A 4 -6.35 1.88 7.87
CA ILE A 4 -5.33 0.91 7.45
C ILE A 4 -4.65 0.28 8.68
N ARG A 5 -4.59 -1.05 8.69
CA ARG A 5 -3.91 -1.83 9.73
C ARG A 5 -2.40 -1.76 9.55
N ARG A 6 -1.69 -1.33 10.60
CA ARG A 6 -0.22 -1.18 10.60
C ARG A 6 0.50 -2.24 11.42
N GLN A 7 -0.19 -2.83 12.39
CA GLN A 7 0.37 -3.80 13.34
C GLN A 7 -0.38 -5.13 13.21
N ASN A 8 0.24 -6.22 13.67
CA ASN A 8 -0.36 -7.55 13.65
C ASN A 8 -0.86 -7.96 12.26
N LEU A 9 -0.07 -7.64 11.23
CA LEU A 9 -0.32 -8.11 9.88
C LEU A 9 -0.16 -9.63 9.84
N PRO A 10 -0.97 -10.36 9.05
CA PRO A 10 -0.74 -11.77 8.81
C PRO A 10 0.70 -12.00 8.33
N PRO A 11 1.49 -12.91 8.93
CA PRO A 11 2.91 -13.05 8.61
C PRO A 11 3.19 -13.31 7.12
N ALA A 12 2.34 -14.10 6.45
CA ALA A 12 2.45 -14.34 5.02
C ALA A 12 2.26 -13.06 4.18
N LEU A 13 1.37 -12.16 4.63
CA LEU A 13 1.17 -10.87 3.98
C LEU A 13 2.38 -9.96 4.18
N LEU A 14 2.93 -9.88 5.39
CA LEU A 14 4.13 -9.09 5.65
C LEU A 14 5.31 -9.58 4.78
N ASN A 15 5.56 -10.88 4.72
CA ASN A 15 6.59 -11.47 3.87
C ASN A 15 6.37 -11.15 2.39
N HIS A 16 5.12 -11.18 1.92
CA HIS A 16 4.79 -10.77 0.55
C HIS A 16 5.14 -9.30 0.29
N LEU A 17 4.77 -8.39 1.19
CA LEU A 17 5.05 -6.96 1.04
C LEU A 17 6.57 -6.69 1.03
N LEU A 18 7.32 -7.34 1.92
CA LEU A 18 8.79 -7.24 1.95
C LEU A 18 9.42 -7.74 0.65
N ALA A 19 8.95 -8.87 0.11
CA ALA A 19 9.40 -9.37 -1.19
C ALA A 19 9.11 -8.37 -2.31
N ARG A 20 7.91 -7.77 -2.34
CA ARG A 20 7.55 -6.76 -3.35
C ARG A 20 8.37 -5.49 -3.25
N ILE A 21 8.71 -5.02 -2.04
CA ILE A 21 9.61 -3.87 -1.85
C ILE A 21 10.97 -4.16 -2.50
N LYS A 22 11.52 -5.35 -2.26
CA LYS A 22 12.81 -5.77 -2.83
C LYS A 22 12.75 -5.93 -4.36
N ASP A 23 11.81 -6.71 -4.87
CA ASP A 23 11.68 -7.03 -6.31
C ASP A 23 11.47 -5.78 -7.16
N ARG A 24 10.77 -4.79 -6.61
CA ARG A 24 10.39 -3.56 -7.32
C ARG A 24 11.32 -2.40 -7.03
N GLN A 25 12.37 -2.64 -6.23
CA GLN A 25 13.36 -1.64 -5.83
C GLN A 25 12.71 -0.37 -5.25
N ILE A 26 11.70 -0.53 -4.40
CA ILE A 26 11.03 0.60 -3.75
C ILE A 26 12.04 1.30 -2.84
N SER A 27 12.26 2.59 -3.06
CA SER A 27 13.28 3.36 -2.34
C SER A 27 12.85 3.71 -0.91
N ALA A 28 13.82 4.07 -0.07
CA ALA A 28 13.55 4.57 1.28
C ALA A 28 12.64 5.82 1.26
N ASP A 29 12.85 6.74 0.30
CA ASP A 29 12.01 7.95 0.17
C ASP A 29 10.55 7.62 -0.17
N GLN A 30 10.32 6.58 -0.96
CA GLN A 30 8.97 6.10 -1.27
C GLN A 30 8.32 5.44 -0.05
N LEU A 31 9.08 4.65 0.72
CA LEU A 31 8.61 4.11 1.99
C LEU A 31 8.32 5.20 3.02
N GLY A 32 9.09 6.29 3.02
CA GLY A 32 8.84 7.49 3.83
C GLY A 32 7.49 8.12 3.51
N GLN A 33 7.20 8.38 2.23
CA GLN A 33 5.90 8.91 1.80
C GLN A 33 4.72 8.01 2.22
N LEU A 34 4.91 6.70 2.16
CA LEU A 34 3.90 5.75 2.65
C LEU A 34 3.75 5.84 4.16
N ALA A 35 4.85 5.90 4.92
CA ALA A 35 4.81 6.02 6.38
C ALA A 35 4.06 7.30 6.81
N ASP A 36 4.40 8.45 6.22
CA ASP A 36 3.74 9.73 6.49
C ASP A 36 2.24 9.67 6.21
N TRP A 37 1.84 9.04 5.11
CA TRP A 37 0.43 8.85 4.80
C TRP A 37 -0.27 7.91 5.79
N LEU A 38 0.38 6.82 6.21
CA LEU A 38 -0.19 5.93 7.22
C LEU A 38 -0.29 6.60 8.61
N ASP A 39 0.60 7.54 8.92
CA ASP A 39 0.58 8.33 10.16
C ASP A 39 -0.62 9.29 10.21
N SER A 40 -1.17 9.69 9.06
CA SER A 40 -2.41 10.46 9.01
C SER A 40 -3.69 9.64 9.26
N GLU A 41 -3.55 8.35 9.58
CA GLU A 41 -4.65 7.41 9.83
C GLU A 41 -5.80 7.47 8.80
N PRO A 42 -5.51 7.27 7.49
CA PRO A 42 -6.50 7.45 6.43
C PRO A 42 -7.61 6.39 6.52
N GLU A 43 -8.82 6.83 6.21
CA GLU A 43 -9.95 5.93 5.95
C GLU A 43 -9.90 5.42 4.51
N VAL A 44 -10.22 4.14 4.32
CA VAL A 44 -10.20 3.47 3.01
C VAL A 44 -11.50 2.70 2.75
N PRO A 45 -11.84 2.41 1.49
CA PRO A 45 -12.98 1.54 1.17
C PRO A 45 -12.85 0.13 1.76
N GLU A 46 -13.98 -0.52 2.04
CA GLU A 46 -14.00 -1.93 2.46
C GLU A 46 -13.54 -2.88 1.34
N GLY A 47 -13.76 -2.49 0.08
CA GLY A 47 -13.33 -3.25 -1.10
C GLY A 47 -11.89 -2.94 -1.52
N ARG A 48 -11.56 -3.26 -2.78
CA ARG A 48 -10.25 -2.94 -3.37
C ARG A 48 -10.07 -1.44 -3.52
N TRP A 49 -8.88 -0.97 -3.18
CA TRP A 49 -8.48 0.42 -3.32
C TRP A 49 -7.02 0.55 -3.70
N PHE A 50 -6.65 1.72 -4.19
CA PHE A 50 -5.25 2.06 -4.43
C PHE A 50 -4.96 3.54 -4.17
N LYS A 51 -3.71 3.84 -3.82
CA LYS A 51 -3.18 5.21 -3.72
C LYS A 51 -1.91 5.35 -4.53
N ARG A 52 -1.82 6.42 -5.31
CA ARG A 52 -0.62 6.75 -6.09
C ARG A 52 0.31 7.63 -5.26
N PHE A 53 1.59 7.30 -5.31
CA PHE A 53 2.70 8.08 -4.80
C PHE A 53 3.67 8.40 -5.94
N SER A 54 4.64 9.27 -5.70
CA SER A 54 5.70 9.49 -6.67
C SER A 54 6.52 8.21 -6.86
N GLY A 55 6.39 7.59 -8.04
CA GLY A 55 7.15 6.40 -8.44
C GLY A 55 6.64 5.05 -7.91
N MET A 56 5.56 5.00 -7.13
CA MET A 56 4.90 3.74 -6.77
C MET A 56 3.39 3.89 -6.60
N THR A 57 2.66 2.79 -6.67
CA THR A 57 1.23 2.73 -6.30
C THR A 57 1.02 1.68 -5.24
N VAL A 58 0.38 2.04 -4.13
CA VAL A 58 0.03 1.14 -3.04
C VAL A 58 -1.37 0.62 -3.30
N CYS A 59 -1.56 -0.70 -3.29
CA CYS A 59 -2.86 -1.32 -3.48
C CYS A 59 -3.28 -2.06 -2.22
N GLY A 60 -4.54 -1.96 -1.86
CA GLY A 60 -5.10 -2.61 -0.69
C GLY A 60 -6.52 -3.12 -0.90
N GLU A 61 -7.03 -3.81 0.11
CA GLU A 61 -8.39 -4.32 0.19
C GLU A 61 -8.83 -4.31 1.65
N GLY A 62 -9.94 -3.62 1.95
CA GLY A 62 -10.33 -3.34 3.33
C GLY A 62 -9.22 -2.62 4.09
N GLU A 63 -8.93 -3.05 5.31
CA GLU A 63 -7.88 -2.44 6.15
C GLU A 63 -6.44 -2.81 5.73
N LEU A 64 -6.23 -3.67 4.73
CA LEU A 64 -4.91 -4.25 4.45
C LEU A 64 -4.27 -3.66 3.19
N VAL A 65 -3.01 -3.24 3.31
CA VAL A 65 -2.12 -3.11 2.14
C VAL A 65 -1.80 -4.51 1.61
N LYS A 66 -1.98 -4.71 0.30
CA LYS A 66 -1.85 -6.01 -0.35
C LYS A 66 -0.64 -6.10 -1.26
N THR A 67 -0.28 -5.02 -1.95
CA THR A 67 0.89 -5.01 -2.84
C THR A 67 1.33 -3.58 -3.19
N PHE A 68 2.51 -3.49 -3.81
CA PHE A 68 3.02 -2.27 -4.44
C PHE A 68 3.07 -2.48 -5.94
N LEU A 69 2.86 -1.45 -6.74
CA LEU A 69 3.01 -1.45 -8.19
C LEU A 69 4.03 -0.39 -8.62
N ILE A 70 4.64 -0.62 -9.77
CA ILE A 70 5.53 0.33 -10.45
C ILE A 70 4.87 0.82 -11.75
N ALA A 71 5.49 1.78 -12.43
CA ALA A 71 5.02 2.28 -13.72
C ALA A 71 4.77 1.12 -14.71
N GLY A 72 3.69 1.24 -15.49
CA GLY A 72 3.27 0.21 -16.46
C GLY A 72 2.36 -0.89 -15.91
N GLN A 73 2.13 -0.95 -14.60
CA GLN A 73 1.15 -1.87 -14.00
C GLN A 73 -0.14 -1.14 -13.62
N ALA A 74 -1.28 -1.70 -14.03
CA ALA A 74 -2.59 -1.13 -13.75
C ALA A 74 -3.09 -1.57 -12.36
N PRO A 75 -3.46 -0.64 -11.46
CA PRO A 75 -4.14 -0.97 -10.22
C PRO A 75 -5.61 -1.35 -10.49
N THR A 76 -6.24 -1.96 -9.50
CA THR A 76 -7.68 -2.25 -9.50
C THR A 76 -8.31 -1.75 -8.21
N GLY A 77 -9.53 -1.21 -8.28
CA GLY A 77 -10.27 -0.70 -7.13
C GLY A 77 -10.52 0.80 -7.19
N ALA A 78 -10.99 1.37 -6.09
CA ALA A 78 -11.21 2.80 -5.96
C ALA A 78 -9.90 3.54 -5.68
N GLU A 79 -9.69 4.68 -6.35
CA GLU A 79 -8.54 5.54 -6.10
C GLU A 79 -8.75 6.40 -4.85
N ILE A 80 -7.75 6.46 -3.99
CA ILE A 80 -7.71 7.35 -2.82
C ILE A 80 -6.86 8.57 -3.18
N ILE A 81 -7.53 9.73 -3.28
CA ILE A 81 -6.91 11.02 -3.61
C ILE A 81 -6.21 11.57 -2.36
#